data_AF-A0A645GS13-F1
#
_entry.id   AF-A0A645GS13-F1
#
_cell.length_a   1.000
_cell.length_b   1.000
_cell.length_c   1.000
_cell.angle_alpha   90.00
_cell.angle_beta   90.00
_cell.angle_gamma   90.00
#
_symmetry.space_group_name_H-M   'P 1'
#
loop_
_entity.id
_entity.type
_entity.pdbx_description
1 polymer ?
#
loop_
_entity_poly.entity_id
_entity_poly.type
_entity_poly.pdbx_seq_one_letter_code
_entity_poly.pdbx_strand_id
1 'polypeptide(L)'
;MAITTAFSFYILLGIRFSPKSWPYKIAFYGVIINIGMTLETILKNTTRLIEYNFEWDFWDSYTSWWAFFILMEWLGGKIVPDSSRKPLAENSFRFGNWFFFVVHFTAIVTLLLAGYYLGTLQKID
;
A
#
# COMPACT_ATOMS: atom_id res chain seq x y z
N MET A 1 14.61 -12.84 9.98
CA MET A 1 13.96 -13.81 9.06
C MET A 1 12.47 -13.52 8.85
N ALA A 2 11.65 -13.38 9.90
CA ALA A 2 10.20 -13.17 9.72
C ALA A 2 9.83 -11.90 8.90
N ILE A 3 10.49 -10.76 9.15
CA ILE A 3 10.22 -9.49 8.45
C ILE A 3 10.51 -9.60 6.95
N THR A 4 11.70 -10.11 6.60
CA THR A 4 12.10 -10.30 5.20
C THR A 4 11.15 -11.23 4.46
N THR A 5 10.72 -12.31 5.12
CA THR A 5 9.75 -13.26 4.55
C THR A 5 8.38 -12.62 4.33
N ALA A 6 7.84 -11.91 5.33
CA ALA A 6 6.56 -11.23 5.21
C ALA A 6 6.57 -10.19 4.09
N PHE A 7 7.63 -9.41 4.00
CA PHE A 7 7.79 -8.38 2.97
C PHE A 7 7.92 -9.00 1.56
N SER A 8 8.69 -10.08 1.40
CA SER A 8 8.75 -10.82 0.14
C SER A 8 7.39 -11.37 -0.30
N PHE A 9 6.60 -11.94 0.62
CA PHE A 9 5.24 -12.38 0.30
C PHE A 9 4.35 -11.21 -0.11
N TYR A 10 4.48 -10.06 0.55
CA TYR A 10 3.68 -8.89 0.22
C TYR A 10 3.93 -8.38 -1.20
N ILE A 11 5.19 -8.37 -1.63
CA ILE A 11 5.59 -8.05 -3.01
C ILE A 11 5.01 -9.06 -3.99
N LEU A 12 5.16 -10.36 -3.70
CA LEU A 12 4.67 -11.42 -4.59
C LEU A 12 3.15 -11.37 -4.77
N LEU A 13 2.40 -11.02 -3.72
CA LEU A 13 0.96 -10.76 -3.82
C LEU A 13 0.67 -9.59 -4.75
N GLY A 14 1.42 -8.48 -4.60
CA GLY A 14 1.34 -7.34 -5.51
C GLY A 14 1.53 -7.74 -6.97
N ILE A 15 2.65 -8.39 -7.29
CA ILE A 15 2.98 -8.81 -8.66
C ILE A 15 1.96 -9.80 -9.24
N ARG A 16 1.52 -10.76 -8.42
CA ARG A 16 0.59 -11.83 -8.86
C ARG A 16 -0.78 -11.28 -9.24
N PHE A 17 -1.31 -10.33 -8.47
CA PHE A 17 -2.67 -9.82 -8.63
C PHE A 17 -2.74 -8.44 -9.32
N SER A 18 -1.60 -7.81 -9.58
CA SER A 18 -1.49 -6.53 -10.30
C SER A 18 -2.29 -6.54 -11.61
N PRO A 19 -3.21 -5.58 -11.81
CA PRO A 19 -3.99 -5.44 -13.05
C PRO A 19 -3.11 -5.23 -14.27
N LYS A 20 -3.64 -5.49 -15.47
CA LYS A 20 -2.86 -5.30 -16.70
C LYS A 20 -2.66 -3.83 -17.07
N SER A 21 -3.72 -3.03 -17.07
CA SER A 21 -3.61 -1.62 -17.47
C SER A 21 -3.18 -0.71 -16.32
N TRP A 22 -2.39 0.30 -16.69
CA TRP A 22 -1.73 1.22 -15.77
C TRP A 22 -2.68 1.99 -14.83
N PRO A 23 -3.84 2.50 -15.29
CA PRO A 23 -4.77 3.21 -14.39
C PRO A 23 -5.22 2.37 -13.20
N TYR A 24 -5.52 1.08 -13.42
CA TYR A 24 -5.94 0.19 -12.33
C TYR A 24 -4.77 -0.24 -11.45
N LYS A 25 -3.53 -0.26 -11.97
CA LYS A 25 -2.34 -0.52 -11.14
C LYS A 25 -2.16 0.54 -10.07
N ILE A 26 -2.36 1.82 -10.39
CA ILE A 26 -2.25 2.88 -9.38
C ILE A 26 -3.28 2.69 -8.27
N ALA A 27 -4.54 2.40 -8.61
CA ALA A 27 -5.56 2.12 -7.60
C ALA A 27 -5.23 0.87 -6.76
N PHE A 28 -4.76 -0.19 -7.40
CA PHE A 28 -4.35 -1.44 -6.74
C PHE A 28 -3.16 -1.25 -5.79
N TYR A 29 -2.08 -0.64 -6.26
CA TYR A 29 -0.91 -0.36 -5.45
C TYR A 29 -1.19 0.68 -4.37
N GLY A 30 -2.10 1.63 -4.62
CA GLY A 30 -2.60 2.54 -3.59
C GLY A 30 -3.21 1.79 -2.40
N VAL A 31 -4.02 0.75 -2.64
CA VAL A 31 -4.56 -0.10 -1.56
C VAL A 31 -3.43 -0.82 -0.80
N ILE A 32 -2.52 -1.47 -1.53
CA ILE A 32 -1.39 -2.20 -0.94
C ILE A 32 -0.54 -1.25 -0.07
N ILE A 33 -0.18 -0.09 -0.58
CA ILE A 33 0.71 0.83 0.13
C ILE A 33 0.03 1.40 1.36
N ASN A 34 -1.25 1.78 1.29
CA ASN A 34 -1.97 2.30 2.46
C ASN A 34 -2.18 1.23 3.55
N ILE A 35 -2.39 -0.04 3.18
CA ILE A 35 -2.39 -1.14 4.15
C ILE A 35 -1.00 -1.30 4.79
N GLY A 36 0.07 -1.26 3.98
CA GLY A 36 1.45 -1.31 4.44
C GLY A 36 1.78 -0.20 5.43
N MET A 37 1.47 1.05 5.07
CA MET A 37 1.65 2.23 5.94
C MET A 37 0.83 2.15 7.21
N THR A 38 -0.41 1.62 7.15
CA THR A 38 -1.23 1.44 8.34
C THR A 38 -0.57 0.45 9.30
N LEU A 39 -0.09 -0.69 8.79
CA LEU A 39 0.63 -1.68 9.58
C LEU A 39 1.94 -1.10 10.15
N GLU A 40 2.68 -0.34 9.35
CA GLU A 40 3.91 0.33 9.77
C GLU A 40 3.64 1.34 10.88
N THR A 41 2.56 2.11 10.77
CA THR A 41 2.12 3.07 11.80
C THR A 41 1.72 2.37 13.09
N ILE A 42 0.97 1.27 12.99
CA ILE A 42 0.62 0.44 14.14
C ILE A 42 1.89 -0.08 14.80
N LEU A 43 2.83 -0.63 14.03
CA LEU A 43 4.09 -1.15 14.55
C LEU A 43 4.94 -0.05 15.19
N LYS A 44 5.05 1.13 14.57
CA LYS A 44 5.73 2.30 15.15
C LYS A 44 5.12 2.71 16.50
N ASN A 45 3.79 2.67 16.62
CA ASN A 45 3.10 3.13 17.84
C ASN A 45 3.01 2.05 18.94
N THR A 46 3.07 0.76 18.58
CA THR A 46 2.93 -0.36 19.52
C THR A 46 4.25 -1.03 19.85
N THR A 47 5.26 -0.86 19.00
CA THR A 47 6.57 -1.47 19.13
C THR A 47 7.64 -0.37 19.02
N ARG A 48 8.82 -0.62 19.60
CA ARG A 48 10.00 0.25 19.40
C ARG A 48 10.87 -0.21 18.22
N LEU A 49 10.26 -0.88 17.24
CA LEU A 49 10.97 -1.40 16.08
C LEU A 49 11.19 -0.34 15.00
N ILE A 50 10.30 0.66 14.95
CA ILE A 50 10.33 1.75 13.97
C ILE A 50 10.22 3.04 14.76
N GLU A 51 11.24 3.87 14.65
CA GLU A 51 11.30 5.18 15.28
C GLU A 51 11.48 6.24 14.20
N TYR A 52 10.61 7.24 14.20
CA TYR A 52 10.75 8.41 13.35
C TYR A 52 11.29 9.54 14.18
N ASN A 53 12.44 10.07 13.77
CA ASN A 53 13.11 11.17 14.43
C ASN A 53 12.57 12.52 13.92
N PHE A 54 12.00 12.52 12.72
CA PHE A 54 11.47 13.72 12.08
C PHE A 54 10.12 13.44 11.42
N GLU A 55 9.26 14.47 11.32
CA GLU A 55 7.91 14.32 10.76
C GLU A 55 7.92 13.88 9.30
N TRP A 56 8.96 14.28 8.55
CA TRP A 56 9.14 13.88 7.16
C TRP A 56 9.50 12.40 6.98
N ASP A 57 9.96 11.70 8.02
CA ASP A 57 10.29 10.28 7.93
C ASP A 57 9.05 9.45 7.55
N PHE A 58 7.85 9.88 7.97
CA PHE A 58 6.60 9.24 7.56
C PHE A 58 6.34 9.40 6.06
N TRP A 59 6.57 10.59 5.52
CA TRP A 59 6.41 10.87 4.10
C TRP A 59 7.47 10.15 3.26
N ASP A 60 8.71 10.10 3.73
CA ASP A 60 9.81 9.39 3.09
C ASP A 60 9.54 7.88 3.05
N SER A 61 8.98 7.32 4.12
CA SER A 61 8.51 5.92 4.11
C SER A 61 7.40 5.74 3.06
N TYR A 62 6.35 6.56 3.08
CA TYR A 62 5.25 6.46 2.12
C TYR A 62 5.70 6.53 0.66
N THR A 63 6.59 7.46 0.33
CA THR A 63 7.14 7.59 -1.03
C THR A 63 8.07 6.44 -1.39
N SER A 64 8.83 5.93 -0.42
CA SER A 64 9.66 4.72 -0.59
C SER A 64 8.81 3.48 -0.88
N TRP A 65 7.67 3.31 -0.21
CA TRP A 65 6.71 2.25 -0.53
C TRP A 65 6.26 2.31 -1.99
N TRP A 66 5.91 3.50 -2.48
CA TRP A 66 5.53 3.69 -3.89
C TRP A 66 6.66 3.34 -4.86
N ALA A 67 7.84 3.93 -4.66
CA ALA A 67 9.00 3.67 -5.51
C ALA A 67 9.35 2.19 -5.55
N PHE A 68 9.33 1.54 -4.37
CA PHE A 68 9.64 0.14 -4.22
C PHE A 68 8.63 -0.77 -4.94
N PHE A 69 7.33 -0.60 -4.72
CA PHE A 69 6.31 -1.45 -5.35
C PHE A 69 6.23 -1.25 -6.86
N ILE A 70 6.43 -0.03 -7.36
CA ILE A 70 6.51 0.24 -8.81
C ILE A 70 7.73 -0.46 -9.42
N LEU A 71 8.90 -0.37 -8.76
CA LEU A 71 10.10 -1.07 -9.20
C LEU A 71 9.88 -2.59 -9.22
N MET A 72 9.27 -3.15 -8.16
CA MET A 72 8.97 -4.57 -8.07
C MET A 72 7.91 -5.03 -9.08
N GLU A 73 6.91 -4.21 -9.42
CA GLU A 73 5.99 -4.49 -10.54
C GLU A 73 6.74 -4.57 -11.85
N TRP A 74 7.67 -3.64 -12.10
CA TRP A 74 8.45 -3.61 -13.32
C TRP A 74 9.39 -4.82 -13.45
N LEU A 75 10.08 -5.18 -12.36
CA LEU A 75 10.90 -6.40 -12.31
C LEU A 75 10.02 -7.66 -12.42
N GLY A 76 8.93 -7.71 -11.67
CA GLY A 76 7.98 -8.81 -11.66
C GLY A 76 7.35 -9.07 -13.02
N GLY A 77 7.03 -8.02 -13.77
CA GLY A 77 6.53 -8.13 -15.14
C GLY A 77 7.54 -8.67 -16.15
N LYS A 78 8.84 -8.66 -15.82
CA LYS A 78 9.91 -9.25 -16.65
C LYS A 78 10.30 -10.66 -16.23
N ILE A 79 10.29 -10.92 -14.92
CA ILE A 79 10.81 -12.17 -14.33
C ILE A 79 9.70 -13.21 -14.18
N VAL A 80 8.50 -12.80 -13.76
CA VAL A 80 7.40 -13.73 -13.47
C VAL A 80 6.63 -14.03 -14.76
N PRO A 81 6.54 -15.31 -15.17
CA PRO A 81 5.80 -15.67 -16.39
C PRO A 81 4.31 -15.38 -16.23
N ASP A 82 3.66 -14.97 -17.32
CA ASP A 82 2.24 -14.61 -17.32
C ASP A 82 1.32 -15.75 -16.82
N SER A 83 1.70 -17.01 -17.04
CA SER A 83 0.97 -18.19 -16.54
C SER A 83 0.92 -18.27 -15.02
N SER A 84 1.86 -17.65 -14.32
CA SER A 84 1.91 -17.59 -12.85
C SER A 84 1.21 -16.35 -12.27
N ARG A 85 0.82 -15.39 -13.13
CA ARG A 85 0.08 -14.19 -12.74
C ARG A 85 -1.42 -14.47 -12.81
N LYS A 86 -2.17 -13.85 -11.89
CA LYS A 86 -3.63 -13.86 -11.87
C LYS A 86 -4.12 -12.42 -11.69
N PRO A 87 -3.93 -11.55 -12.70
CA PRO A 87 -4.26 -10.14 -12.58
C PRO A 87 -5.74 -9.96 -12.24
N LEU A 88 -6.04 -9.01 -11.36
CA LEU A 88 -7.41 -8.62 -11.08
C LEU A 88 -8.09 -8.14 -12.37
N ALA A 89 -9.32 -8.60 -12.59
CA ALA A 89 -10.11 -8.19 -13.74
C ALA A 89 -10.42 -6.69 -13.64
N GLU A 90 -10.25 -5.95 -14.74
CA GLU A 90 -10.51 -4.51 -14.79
C GLU A 90 -11.94 -4.15 -14.36
N ASN A 91 -12.91 -5.03 -14.65
CA ASN A 91 -14.29 -4.85 -14.23
C ASN A 91 -14.44 -4.79 -12.70
N SER A 92 -13.55 -5.43 -11.93
CA SER A 92 -13.58 -5.37 -10.46
C SER A 92 -13.37 -3.96 -9.90
N PHE A 93 -12.74 -3.07 -10.67
CA PHE A 93 -12.47 -1.67 -10.30
C PHE A 93 -13.63 -0.73 -10.63
N ARG A 94 -14.67 -1.19 -11.33
CA ARG A 94 -15.82 -0.36 -11.70
C ARG A 94 -16.80 -0.23 -10.56
N PHE A 95 -17.49 0.91 -10.49
CA PHE A 95 -18.55 1.18 -9.51
C PHE A 95 -19.50 -0.01 -9.36
N GLY A 96 -19.84 -0.35 -8.12
CA GLY A 96 -20.69 -1.50 -7.78
C GLY A 96 -19.97 -2.86 -7.69
N ASN A 97 -18.70 -2.95 -8.08
CA ASN A 97 -17.91 -4.18 -7.91
C ASN A 97 -17.07 -4.16 -6.64
N TRP A 98 -16.69 -5.35 -6.17
CA TRP A 98 -16.03 -5.54 -4.88
C TRP A 98 -14.73 -4.73 -4.72
N PHE A 99 -13.86 -4.67 -5.73
CA PHE A 99 -12.56 -3.98 -5.58
C PHE A 99 -12.70 -2.46 -5.66
N PHE A 100 -13.73 -1.95 -6.35
CA PHE A 100 -14.09 -0.54 -6.25
C PHE A 100 -14.36 -0.15 -4.78
N PHE A 101 -15.13 -0.95 -4.04
CA PHE A 101 -15.36 -0.70 -2.62
C PHE A 101 -14.06 -0.76 -1.81
N VAL A 102 -13.18 -1.72 -2.08
CA VAL A 102 -11.88 -1.83 -1.39
C VAL A 102 -11.05 -0.56 -1.59
N VAL A 103 -10.89 -0.09 -2.83
CA VAL A 103 -10.12 1.12 -3.15
C VAL A 103 -10.67 2.34 -2.40
N HIS A 104 -11.98 2.55 -2.48
CA HIS A 104 -12.61 3.74 -1.89
C HIS A 104 -12.64 3.67 -0.37
N PHE A 105 -12.90 2.48 0.20
CA PHE A 105 -12.85 2.27 1.64
C PHE A 105 -11.45 2.58 2.19
N THR A 106 -10.40 2.02 1.58
CA THR A 106 -9.02 2.29 2.01
C THR A 106 -8.68 3.77 1.88
N ALA A 107 -9.04 4.43 0.77
CA ALA A 107 -8.79 5.86 0.58
C ALA A 107 -9.51 6.73 1.61
N ILE A 108 -10.81 6.50 1.83
CA ILE A 108 -11.63 7.27 2.78
C ILE A 108 -11.11 7.08 4.20
N VAL A 109 -10.87 5.84 4.63
CA VAL A 109 -10.36 5.55 5.98
C VAL A 109 -9.00 6.21 6.19
N THR A 110 -8.09 6.12 5.22
CA THR A 110 -6.78 6.75 5.32
C THR A 110 -6.89 8.27 5.47
N LEU A 111 -7.71 8.93 4.64
CA LEU A 111 -7.92 10.37 4.71
C LEU A 111 -8.56 10.81 6.03
N LEU A 112 -9.55 10.05 6.53
CA LEU A 112 -10.18 10.33 7.81
C LEU A 112 -9.21 10.16 8.98
N LEU A 113 -8.39 9.11 8.98
CA LEU A 113 -7.39 8.88 10.03
C LEU A 113 -6.30 9.95 10.01
N ALA A 114 -5.81 10.33 8.83
CA ALA A 114 -4.84 11.41 8.68
C ALA A 114 -5.41 12.74 9.18
N GLY A 115 -6.65 13.08 8.79
CA GLY A 115 -7.34 14.28 9.26
C GLY A 115 -7.58 14.28 10.77
N TYR A 116 -8.03 13.16 11.33
CA TYR A 116 -8.20 13.01 12.77
C TYR A 116 -6.88 13.21 13.51
N TYR A 117 -5.81 12.56 13.06
CA TYR A 117 -4.47 12.68 13.66
C TYR A 117 -3.99 14.14 13.66
N LEU A 118 -4.04 14.81 12.51
CA LEU A 118 -3.66 16.23 12.40
C LEU A 118 -4.52 17.13 13.30
N GLY A 119 -5.83 16.89 13.37
CA GLY A 119 -6.74 17.63 14.24
C GLY A 119 -6.49 17.40 15.74
N THR A 120 -5.96 16.25 16.14
CA THR A 120 -5.56 16.01 17.54
C THR A 120 -4.26 16.71 17.91
N LEU A 121 -3.31 16.86 16.97
CA LEU A 121 -2.07 17.60 17.22
C LEU A 121 -2.35 19.09 17.51
N GLN A 122 -3.27 19.72 16.75
CA GLN A 122 -3.65 21.12 16.95
C GLN A 122 -4.32 21.43 18.30
N LYS A 123 -4.80 20.44 19.04
CA LYS A 123 -5.43 20.66 20.36
C LYS A 123 -4.44 20.65 21.52
N ILE A 124 -3.17 20.35 21.24
CA ILE A 124 -2.11 20.19 22.24
C ILE A 124 -1.18 21.42 22.27
N ASP A 125 -1.34 22.33 21.30
CA ASP A 125 -0.79 23.70 21.29
C ASP A 125 -1.81 24.73 21.81
#